data_AF-A0A842T452-F1
#
_entry.id   AF-A0A842T452-F1
#
_cell.length_a   1.000
_cell.length_b   1.000
_cell.length_c   1.000
_cell.angle_alpha   90.00
_cell.angle_beta   90.00
_cell.angle_gamma   90.00
#
_symmetry.space_group_name_H-M   'P 1'
#
loop_
_entity.id
_entity.type
_entity.pdbx_description
1 polymer ?
#
loop_
_entity_poly.entity_id
_entity_poly.type
_entity_poly.pdbx_seq_one_letter_code
_entity_poly.pdbx_strand_id
1 'polypeptide(L)'
;MKRKPIQIMAGLINALNPLSKNQNYSINQIHEETNYHWNTVNDYIKLINLVKKFAPDLKIDDKTNEIKIKKQSPYFKNLKKLEQLILYLFISKAFNEESSINKNEIKLNYDSNLDLNEEAKEFIKQSNEGEIYLTLKGKFKAQGIFSSLYKKMIDFIENKSNLKENSNRIWLLNFYEDKESPYLKKKKRFLKTTSRQNSEEDEEKISEYKKMLDLSEKALNNISTENIA
;
A
#
# COMPACT_ATOMS: atom_id res chain seq x y z
N MET A 1 22.97 -7.49 24.58
CA MET A 1 22.49 -7.94 23.24
C MET A 1 21.17 -7.24 22.93
N LYS A 2 20.98 -6.75 21.69
CA LYS A 2 19.67 -6.20 21.27
C LYS A 2 18.64 -7.34 21.25
N ARG A 3 17.49 -7.17 21.91
CA ARG A 3 16.39 -8.16 21.89
C ARG A 3 15.84 -8.28 20.47
N LYS A 4 15.51 -9.49 20.02
CA LYS A 4 14.88 -9.70 18.71
C LYS A 4 13.44 -9.18 18.73
N PRO A 5 12.89 -8.66 17.62
CA PRO A 5 11.51 -8.18 17.56
C PRO A 5 10.47 -9.18 18.08
N ILE A 6 10.63 -10.47 17.73
CA ILE A 6 9.73 -11.52 18.21
C ILE A 6 9.77 -11.71 19.72
N GLN A 7 10.93 -11.49 20.37
CA GLN A 7 11.06 -11.55 21.82
C GLN A 7 10.40 -10.36 22.51
N ILE A 8 10.46 -9.18 21.87
CA ILE A 8 9.76 -7.98 22.34
C ILE A 8 8.25 -8.19 22.26
N MET A 9 7.75 -8.68 21.12
CA MET A 9 6.34 -9.04 20.95
C MET A 9 5.88 -10.06 22.00
N ALA A 10 6.64 -11.13 22.22
CA ALA A 10 6.29 -12.16 23.19
C ALA A 10 6.20 -11.60 24.61
N GLY A 11 7.17 -10.77 25.04
CA GLY A 11 7.13 -10.14 26.36
C GLY A 11 5.96 -9.18 26.51
N LEU A 12 5.65 -8.40 25.48
CA LEU A 12 4.50 -7.49 25.48
C LEU A 12 3.17 -8.26 25.56
N ILE A 13 3.00 -9.32 24.76
CA ILE A 13 1.80 -10.18 24.82
C ILE A 13 1.64 -10.80 26.21
N ASN A 14 2.74 -11.27 26.81
CA ASN A 14 2.72 -11.85 28.15
C ASN A 14 2.26 -10.83 29.22
N ALA A 15 2.71 -9.58 29.12
CA ALA A 15 2.27 -8.51 30.02
C ALA A 15 0.81 -8.07 29.79
N LEU A 16 0.31 -8.16 28.55
CA LEU A 16 -1.07 -7.78 28.21
C LEU A 16 -2.11 -8.86 28.57
N ASN A 17 -1.76 -10.14 28.52
CA ASN A 17 -2.68 -11.25 28.79
C ASN A 17 -3.36 -11.26 30.17
N PRO A 18 -2.68 -10.92 31.30
CA PRO A 18 -3.32 -10.90 32.61
C PRO A 18 -4.21 -9.66 32.84
N LEU A 19 -4.16 -8.66 31.96
CA LEU A 19 -4.93 -7.44 32.10
C LEU A 19 -6.44 -7.71 31.97
N SER A 20 -7.22 -7.00 32.78
CA SER A 20 -8.67 -7.14 32.80
C SER A 20 -9.31 -6.53 31.56
N LYS A 21 -10.32 -7.22 31.03
CA LYS A 21 -11.11 -6.73 29.89
C LYS A 21 -11.82 -5.42 30.25
N ASN A 22 -11.98 -4.54 29.27
CA ASN A 22 -12.70 -3.26 29.37
C ASN A 22 -12.13 -2.26 30.39
N GLN A 23 -10.87 -2.43 30.80
CA GLN A 23 -10.13 -1.44 31.58
C GLN A 23 -9.17 -0.65 30.68
N ASN A 24 -8.93 0.61 31.04
CA ASN A 24 -7.98 1.48 30.34
C ASN A 24 -6.59 1.33 30.98
N TYR A 25 -5.59 1.04 30.16
CA TYR A 25 -4.20 0.97 30.57
C TYR A 25 -3.36 1.99 29.80
N SER A 26 -2.48 2.69 30.49
CA SER A 26 -1.56 3.64 29.86
C SER A 26 -0.32 2.93 29.30
N ILE A 27 0.35 3.57 28.34
CA ILE A 27 1.65 3.09 27.83
C ILE A 27 2.68 2.99 28.95
N ASN A 28 2.64 3.90 29.93
CA ASN A 28 3.57 3.92 31.06
C ASN A 28 3.37 2.71 31.98
N GLN A 29 2.12 2.32 32.25
CA GLN A 29 1.84 1.12 33.04
C GLN A 29 2.41 -0.13 32.37
N ILE A 30 2.24 -0.26 31.05
CA ILE A 30 2.77 -1.40 30.31
C ILE A 30 4.31 -1.35 30.22
N HIS A 31 4.90 -0.15 30.15
CA HIS A 31 6.35 0.06 30.24
C HIS A 31 6.91 -0.46 31.57
N GLU A 32 6.28 -0.12 32.70
CA GLU A 32 6.68 -0.57 34.03
C GLU A 32 6.65 -2.10 34.15
N GLU A 33 5.58 -2.74 33.64
CA GLU A 33 5.43 -4.21 33.66
C GLU A 33 6.44 -4.95 32.78
N THR A 34 6.82 -4.37 31.64
CA THR A 34 7.67 -5.05 30.65
C THR A 34 9.15 -4.67 30.72
N ASN A 35 9.46 -3.55 31.38
CA ASN A 35 10.77 -2.88 31.34
C ASN A 35 11.25 -2.56 29.90
N TYR A 36 10.33 -2.40 28.94
CA TYR A 36 10.63 -1.94 27.59
C TYR A 36 10.44 -0.44 27.49
N HIS A 37 11.34 0.29 26.83
CA HIS A 37 11.19 1.73 26.60
C HIS A 37 9.79 2.09 26.07
N TRP A 38 9.18 3.18 26.57
CA TRP A 38 7.80 3.57 26.25
C TRP A 38 7.52 3.70 24.75
N ASN A 39 8.47 4.23 23.95
CA ASN A 39 8.37 4.21 22.48
C ASN A 39 8.23 2.79 21.91
N THR A 40 9.02 1.84 22.40
CA THR A 40 8.96 0.44 21.98
C THR A 40 7.61 -0.18 22.33
N VAL A 41 7.08 0.09 23.53
CA VAL A 41 5.74 -0.35 23.93
C VAL A 41 4.68 0.20 22.98
N ASN A 42 4.71 1.51 22.73
CA ASN A 42 3.76 2.18 21.84
C ASN A 42 3.82 1.61 20.40
N ASP A 43 5.00 1.48 19.82
CA ASP A 43 5.19 1.00 18.46
C ASP A 43 4.73 -0.46 18.30
N TYR A 44 5.02 -1.32 19.28
CA TYR A 44 4.63 -2.72 19.22
C TYR A 44 3.13 -2.92 19.50
N ILE A 45 2.51 -2.09 20.33
CA ILE A 45 1.04 -2.06 20.46
C ILE A 45 0.39 -1.62 19.14
N LYS A 46 0.92 -0.58 18.49
CA LYS A 46 0.47 -0.17 17.15
C LYS A 46 0.63 -1.30 16.14
N LEU A 47 1.74 -2.02 16.17
CA LEU A 47 1.98 -3.17 15.29
C LEU A 47 0.97 -4.30 15.54
N ILE A 48 0.69 -4.65 16.80
CA ILE A 48 -0.35 -5.64 17.14
C ILE A 48 -1.70 -5.23 16.54
N ASN A 49 -2.08 -3.96 16.68
CA ASN A 49 -3.34 -3.46 16.15
C ASN A 49 -3.35 -3.42 14.61
N LEU A 50 -2.23 -3.05 13.98
CA LEU A 50 -2.06 -3.07 12.53
C LEU A 50 -2.26 -4.49 11.99
N VAL A 51 -1.58 -5.48 12.56
CA VAL A 51 -1.68 -6.89 12.16
C VAL A 51 -3.11 -7.39 12.34
N LYS A 52 -3.74 -7.15 13.49
CA LYS A 52 -5.15 -7.54 13.74
C LYS A 52 -6.13 -6.96 12.72
N LYS A 53 -5.86 -5.74 12.22
CA LYS A 53 -6.77 -5.01 11.34
C LYS A 53 -6.56 -5.33 9.86
N PHE A 54 -5.31 -5.50 9.43
CA PHE A 54 -4.96 -5.54 8.00
C PHE A 54 -4.33 -6.85 7.55
N ALA A 55 -3.82 -7.71 8.44
CA ALA A 55 -3.18 -8.95 8.02
C ALA A 55 -4.20 -10.09 7.81
N PRO A 56 -3.96 -11.00 6.86
CA PRO A 56 -4.65 -12.29 6.81
C PRO A 56 -4.27 -13.20 7.97
N ASP A 57 -5.10 -14.20 8.24
CA ASP A 57 -4.77 -15.29 9.16
C ASP A 57 -3.91 -16.34 8.43
N LEU A 58 -2.78 -16.70 9.01
CA LEU A 58 -1.74 -17.52 8.37
C LEU A 58 -1.47 -18.79 9.19
N LYS A 59 -1.18 -19.89 8.49
CA LYS A 59 -0.58 -21.10 9.05
C LYS A 59 0.78 -21.30 8.38
N ILE A 60 1.80 -21.61 9.15
CA ILE A 60 3.07 -22.11 8.63
C ILE A 60 3.05 -23.62 8.84
N ASP A 61 3.43 -24.38 7.81
CA ASP A 61 3.70 -25.81 7.95
C ASP A 61 5.15 -25.99 8.38
N ASP A 62 5.38 -26.50 9.58
CA ASP A 62 6.72 -26.65 10.16
C ASP A 62 7.59 -27.67 9.40
N LYS A 63 6.99 -28.54 8.59
CA LYS A 63 7.72 -29.54 7.80
C LYS A 63 8.14 -29.00 6.44
N THR A 64 7.27 -28.25 5.77
CA THR A 64 7.51 -27.75 4.41
C THR A 64 7.97 -26.30 4.37
N ASN A 65 7.88 -25.57 5.49
CA ASN A 65 8.05 -24.12 5.58
C ASN A 65 7.10 -23.33 4.64
N GLU A 66 6.01 -23.95 4.21
CA GLU A 66 5.02 -23.31 3.36
C GLU A 66 4.03 -22.50 4.19
N ILE A 67 3.57 -21.38 3.62
CA ILE A 67 2.59 -20.49 4.23
C ILE A 67 1.23 -20.73 3.61
N LYS A 68 0.25 -21.11 4.44
CA LYS A 68 -1.16 -21.24 4.06
C LYS A 68 -1.99 -20.10 4.64
N ILE A 69 -2.66 -19.35 3.78
CA ILE A 69 -3.65 -18.35 4.19
C ILE A 69 -4.91 -19.08 4.65
N LYS A 70 -5.23 -19.02 5.95
CA LYS A 70 -6.47 -19.63 6.50
C LYS A 70 -7.69 -18.74 6.28
N LYS A 71 -7.52 -17.43 6.46
CA LYS A 71 -8.58 -16.43 6.29
C LYS A 71 -8.01 -15.18 5.66
N GLN A 72 -8.78 -14.60 4.75
CA GLN A 72 -8.44 -13.29 4.18
C GLN A 72 -8.44 -12.21 5.25
N SER A 73 -7.67 -11.14 4.99
CA SER A 73 -7.62 -10.00 5.90
C SER A 73 -9.02 -9.44 6.19
N PRO A 74 -9.34 -9.09 7.45
CA PRO A 74 -10.64 -8.51 7.82
C PRO A 74 -11.00 -7.29 6.97
N TYR A 75 -10.00 -6.56 6.48
CA TYR A 75 -10.19 -5.38 5.66
C TYR A 75 -10.99 -5.68 4.37
N PHE A 76 -10.76 -6.83 3.72
CA PHE A 76 -11.47 -7.18 2.48
C PHE A 76 -12.99 -7.30 2.68
N LYS A 77 -13.47 -7.52 3.91
CA LYS A 77 -14.89 -7.58 4.21
C LYS A 77 -15.59 -6.23 4.04
N ASN A 78 -14.86 -5.13 4.16
CA ASN A 78 -15.42 -3.78 4.07
C ASN A 78 -15.49 -3.26 2.61
N LEU A 79 -14.93 -4.01 1.66
CA LEU A 79 -14.96 -3.64 0.24
C LEU A 79 -16.32 -3.95 -0.36
N LYS A 80 -16.74 -3.13 -1.33
CA LYS A 80 -17.96 -3.39 -2.11
C LYS A 80 -17.82 -4.68 -2.91
N LYS A 81 -18.95 -5.32 -3.26
CA LYS A 81 -18.96 -6.58 -4.04
C LYS A 81 -18.13 -6.49 -5.33
N LEU A 82 -18.27 -5.40 -6.09
CA LEU A 82 -17.50 -5.17 -7.31
C LEU A 82 -15.99 -5.02 -7.03
N GLU A 83 -15.61 -4.34 -5.95
CA GLU A 83 -14.21 -4.16 -5.58
C GLU A 83 -13.58 -5.49 -5.17
N GLN A 84 -14.30 -6.32 -4.41
CA GLN A 84 -13.86 -7.67 -4.06
C GLN A 84 -13.66 -8.54 -5.31
N LEU A 85 -14.61 -8.48 -6.25
CA LEU A 85 -14.52 -9.21 -7.52
C LEU A 85 -13.32 -8.76 -8.36
N ILE A 86 -13.14 -7.44 -8.50
CA ILE A 86 -12.01 -6.87 -9.24
C ILE A 86 -10.69 -7.30 -8.60
N LEU A 87 -10.56 -7.24 -7.28
CA LEU A 87 -9.36 -7.68 -6.59
C LEU A 87 -9.14 -9.20 -6.71
N TYR A 88 -10.20 -10.00 -6.65
CA TYR A 88 -10.11 -11.44 -6.84
C TYR A 88 -9.53 -11.78 -8.21
N LEU A 89 -10.13 -11.23 -9.28
CA LEU A 89 -9.64 -11.43 -10.64
C LEU A 89 -8.20 -10.92 -10.81
N PHE A 90 -7.84 -9.82 -10.13
CA PHE A 90 -6.49 -9.27 -10.20
C PHE A 90 -5.45 -10.15 -9.53
N ILE A 91 -5.72 -10.64 -8.32
CA ILE A 91 -4.84 -11.53 -7.56
C ILE A 91 -4.66 -12.86 -8.29
N SER A 92 -5.74 -13.38 -8.87
CA SER A 92 -5.73 -14.61 -9.67
C SER A 92 -5.16 -14.42 -11.08
N LYS A 93 -4.72 -13.21 -11.44
CA LYS A 93 -4.13 -12.85 -12.74
C LYS A 93 -5.04 -13.10 -13.95
N ALA A 94 -6.37 -13.00 -13.76
CA ALA A 94 -7.35 -13.15 -14.83
C ALA A 94 -7.39 -11.89 -15.71
N PHE A 95 -6.51 -11.84 -16.70
CA PHE A 95 -6.13 -10.62 -17.43
C PHE A 95 -6.46 -10.65 -18.92
N ASN A 96 -6.84 -11.82 -19.42
CA ASN A 96 -7.23 -12.12 -20.81
C ASN A 96 -8.15 -13.35 -20.81
N GLU A 97 -8.60 -13.76 -22.01
CA GLU A 97 -9.49 -14.92 -22.18
C GLU A 97 -8.82 -16.25 -21.82
N GLU A 98 -7.50 -16.39 -21.99
CA GLU A 98 -6.78 -17.62 -21.64
C GLU A 98 -6.65 -17.82 -20.12
N SER A 99 -6.78 -16.74 -19.35
CA SER A 99 -6.70 -16.73 -17.89
C SER A 99 -8.04 -16.38 -17.25
N SER A 100 -9.14 -16.46 -18.01
CA SER A 100 -10.46 -16.20 -17.44
C SER A 100 -10.81 -17.21 -16.36
N ILE A 101 -11.69 -16.78 -15.45
CA ILE A 101 -12.10 -17.58 -14.31
C ILE A 101 -13.59 -17.84 -14.42
N ASN A 102 -13.97 -19.10 -14.21
CA ASN A 102 -15.36 -19.47 -14.11
C ASN A 102 -16.01 -18.73 -12.93
N LYS A 103 -17.06 -17.97 -13.23
CA LYS A 103 -17.79 -17.15 -12.27
C LYS A 103 -18.30 -17.94 -11.06
N ASN A 104 -18.63 -19.23 -11.25
CA ASN A 104 -19.14 -20.10 -10.19
C ASN A 104 -18.05 -20.55 -9.20
N GLU A 105 -16.77 -20.47 -9.58
CA GLU A 105 -15.64 -20.81 -8.72
C GLU A 105 -15.24 -19.65 -7.80
N ILE A 106 -15.74 -18.45 -8.09
CA ILE A 106 -15.40 -17.23 -7.35
C ILE A 106 -16.13 -17.23 -6.00
N LYS A 107 -15.35 -17.35 -4.93
CA LYS A 107 -15.84 -17.25 -3.54
C LYS A 107 -15.60 -15.86 -2.99
N LEU A 108 -16.63 -15.02 -3.00
CA LEU A 108 -16.61 -13.69 -2.35
C LEU A 108 -17.16 -13.76 -0.92
N ASN A 109 -16.96 -12.69 -0.14
CA ASN A 109 -17.47 -12.62 1.24
C ASN A 109 -19.01 -12.44 1.30
N TYR A 110 -19.64 -12.04 0.20
CA TYR A 110 -21.08 -11.81 0.07
C TYR A 110 -21.71 -12.84 -0.88
N ASP A 111 -23.01 -13.07 -0.70
CA ASP A 111 -23.78 -14.10 -1.39
C ASP A 111 -23.52 -14.14 -2.91
N SER A 112 -23.36 -15.36 -3.40
CA SER A 112 -22.63 -15.74 -4.63
C SER A 112 -23.29 -15.33 -5.95
N ASN A 113 -24.49 -14.75 -5.92
CA ASN A 113 -25.16 -14.25 -7.14
C ASN A 113 -24.53 -12.96 -7.64
N LEU A 114 -23.50 -13.10 -8.46
CA LEU A 114 -22.78 -12.02 -9.12
C LEU A 114 -23.59 -11.48 -10.30
N ASP A 115 -24.53 -10.57 -10.11
CA ASP A 115 -25.11 -9.85 -11.25
C ASP A 115 -24.13 -8.76 -11.73
N LEU A 116 -23.64 -8.92 -12.96
CA LEU A 116 -22.80 -7.92 -13.63
C LEU A 116 -23.70 -6.81 -14.15
N ASN A 117 -23.86 -5.77 -13.34
CA ASN A 117 -24.49 -4.52 -13.78
C ASN A 117 -23.65 -3.83 -14.87
N GLU A 118 -24.22 -2.83 -15.53
CA GLU A 118 -23.52 -2.06 -16.59
C GLU A 118 -22.20 -1.45 -16.10
N GLU A 119 -22.12 -1.03 -14.83
CA GLU A 119 -20.88 -0.53 -14.22
C GLU A 119 -19.77 -1.60 -14.19
N ALA A 120 -20.11 -2.86 -13.90
CA ALA A 120 -19.15 -3.95 -13.84
C ALA A 120 -18.55 -4.26 -15.22
N LYS A 121 -19.32 -4.09 -16.30
CA LYS A 121 -18.86 -4.35 -17.68
C LYS A 121 -17.72 -3.43 -18.13
N GLU A 122 -17.56 -2.25 -17.51
CA GLU A 122 -16.41 -1.39 -17.77
C GLU A 122 -15.09 -2.01 -17.29
N PHE A 123 -15.14 -2.77 -16.19
CA PHE A 123 -13.98 -3.31 -15.50
C PHE A 123 -13.74 -4.79 -15.80
N ILE A 124 -14.79 -5.51 -16.19
CA ILE A 124 -14.80 -6.97 -16.34
C ILE A 124 -15.41 -7.33 -17.69
N LYS A 125 -14.70 -8.18 -18.43
CA LYS A 125 -15.21 -8.82 -19.66
C LYS A 125 -15.60 -10.26 -19.37
N GLN A 126 -16.55 -10.75 -20.16
CA GLN A 126 -16.99 -12.13 -20.15
C GLN A 126 -16.55 -12.79 -21.47
N SER A 127 -15.98 -13.99 -21.39
CA SER A 127 -15.67 -14.82 -22.55
C SER A 127 -16.96 -15.46 -23.11
N ASN A 128 -16.85 -16.05 -24.29
CA ASN A 128 -17.99 -16.74 -24.94
C ASN A 128 -18.50 -17.94 -24.11
N GLU A 129 -17.66 -18.50 -23.24
CA GLU A 129 -17.99 -19.64 -22.37
C GLU A 129 -18.54 -19.21 -21.00
N GLY A 130 -18.73 -17.90 -20.81
CA GLY A 130 -19.32 -17.35 -19.59
C GLY A 130 -18.31 -17.09 -18.46
N GLU A 131 -17.02 -17.36 -18.69
CA GLU A 131 -15.92 -17.03 -17.77
C GLU A 131 -15.60 -15.54 -17.80
N ILE A 132 -14.96 -15.02 -16.76
CA ILE A 132 -14.72 -13.58 -16.61
C ILE A 132 -13.25 -13.23 -16.37
N TYR A 133 -12.84 -12.07 -16.90
CA TYR A 133 -11.48 -11.53 -16.76
C TYR A 133 -11.48 -10.00 -16.71
N LEU A 134 -10.39 -9.39 -16.23
CA LEU A 134 -10.27 -7.93 -16.10
C LEU A 134 -9.94 -7.25 -17.42
N THR A 135 -10.65 -6.15 -17.68
CA THR A 135 -10.25 -5.16 -18.68
C THR A 135 -9.01 -4.38 -18.21
N LEU A 136 -8.40 -3.60 -19.11
CA LEU A 136 -7.35 -2.65 -18.73
C LEU A 136 -7.83 -1.68 -17.64
N LYS A 137 -9.06 -1.14 -17.76
CA LYS A 137 -9.68 -0.30 -16.72
C LYS A 137 -9.83 -1.06 -15.41
N GLY A 138 -10.23 -2.33 -15.46
CA GLY A 138 -10.33 -3.19 -14.28
C GLY A 138 -9.01 -3.37 -13.55
N LYS A 139 -7.90 -3.56 -14.29
CA LYS A 139 -6.55 -3.66 -13.71
C LYS A 139 -6.14 -2.36 -13.01
N PHE A 140 -6.38 -1.21 -13.63
CA PHE A 140 -6.12 0.09 -12.99
C PHE A 140 -7.00 0.33 -11.76
N LYS A 141 -8.28 -0.07 -11.82
CA LYS A 141 -9.18 0.00 -10.68
C LYS A 141 -8.67 -0.86 -9.51
N ALA A 142 -8.19 -2.07 -9.78
CA ALA A 142 -7.60 -2.95 -8.78
C ALA A 142 -6.38 -2.30 -8.10
N GLN A 143 -5.46 -1.74 -8.89
CA GLN A 143 -4.32 -0.98 -8.36
C GLN A 143 -4.77 0.20 -7.49
N GLY A 144 -5.78 0.96 -7.92
CA GLY A 144 -6.35 2.04 -7.13
C GLY A 144 -6.91 1.58 -5.78
N ILE A 145 -7.56 0.42 -5.73
CA ILE A 145 -8.06 -0.17 -4.49
C ILE A 145 -6.89 -0.57 -3.57
N PHE A 146 -5.85 -1.22 -4.10
CA PHE A 146 -4.65 -1.54 -3.32
C PHE A 146 -3.94 -0.30 -2.78
N SER A 147 -3.79 0.75 -3.58
CA SER A 147 -3.22 2.02 -3.14
C SER A 147 -4.04 2.66 -2.03
N SER A 148 -5.37 2.60 -2.10
CA SER A 148 -6.26 3.08 -1.03
C SER A 148 -6.06 2.29 0.26
N LEU A 149 -5.93 0.96 0.17
CA LEU A 149 -5.62 0.10 1.31
C LEU A 149 -4.27 0.47 1.93
N TYR A 150 -3.22 0.58 1.13
CA TYR A 150 -1.89 0.95 1.61
C TYR A 150 -1.91 2.31 2.31
N LYS A 151 -2.58 3.30 1.71
CA LYS A 151 -2.77 4.61 2.32
C LYS A 151 -3.46 4.52 3.69
N LYS A 152 -4.52 3.72 3.81
CA LYS A 152 -5.21 3.51 5.09
C LYS A 152 -4.33 2.83 6.15
N MET A 153 -3.38 1.98 5.74
CA MET A 153 -2.38 1.42 6.66
C MET A 153 -1.41 2.49 7.15
N ILE A 154 -0.89 3.34 6.26
CA ILE A 154 0.00 4.44 6.61
C ILE A 154 -0.70 5.46 7.52
N ASP A 155 -1.90 5.90 7.15
CA ASP A 155 -2.70 6.83 7.95
C ASP A 155 -2.97 6.27 9.36
N PHE A 156 -3.17 4.95 9.48
CA PHE A 156 -3.31 4.26 10.76
C PHE A 156 -2.01 4.27 11.59
N ILE A 157 -0.86 4.03 10.97
CA ILE A 157 0.46 4.04 11.65
C ILE A 157 0.80 5.45 12.17
N GLU A 158 0.53 6.45 11.33
CA GLU A 158 0.83 7.87 11.60
C GLU A 158 -0.19 8.54 12.52
N ASN A 159 -1.21 7.80 13.01
CA ASN A 159 -2.31 8.33 13.82
C ASN A 159 -2.99 9.54 13.18
N LYS A 160 -3.04 9.61 11.84
CA LYS A 160 -3.78 10.65 11.13
C LYS A 160 -5.27 10.37 11.29
N SER A 161 -5.89 11.00 12.30
CA SER A 161 -7.32 10.90 12.56
C SER A 161 -8.10 11.21 11.29
N ASN A 162 -8.86 10.23 10.77
CA ASN A 162 -9.79 10.28 9.63
C ASN A 162 -9.95 11.69 9.00
N LEU A 163 -8.95 12.14 8.25
CA LEU A 163 -9.11 13.28 7.37
C LEU A 163 -10.09 12.79 6.30
N LYS A 164 -11.30 13.36 6.29
CA LYS A 164 -12.41 13.02 5.40
C LYS A 164 -11.90 12.56 4.03
N GLU A 165 -12.33 11.38 3.61
CA GLU A 165 -12.01 10.76 2.31
C GLU A 165 -12.36 11.70 1.15
N ASN A 166 -11.45 12.60 0.81
CA ASN A 166 -11.52 13.42 -0.39
C ASN A 166 -10.17 13.35 -1.08
N SER A 167 -9.98 12.31 -1.90
CA SER A 167 -9.12 12.36 -3.10
C SER A 167 -8.98 10.99 -3.76
N ASN A 168 -10.08 10.46 -4.31
CA ASN A 168 -10.01 9.44 -5.37
C ASN A 168 -9.57 10.03 -6.74
N ARG A 169 -8.75 11.09 -6.76
CA ARG A 169 -8.48 11.86 -8.00
C ARG A 169 -7.01 12.07 -8.38
N ILE A 170 -6.02 11.63 -7.60
CA ILE A 170 -4.63 12.10 -7.83
C ILE A 170 -3.67 11.04 -8.40
N TRP A 171 -4.00 9.74 -8.39
CA TRP A 171 -3.00 8.72 -8.76
C TRP A 171 -3.00 8.22 -10.21
N LEU A 172 -3.93 8.68 -11.07
CA LEU A 172 -3.92 8.34 -12.50
C LEU A 172 -2.94 9.18 -13.34
N LEU A 173 -2.26 10.18 -12.75
CA LEU A 173 -1.51 11.18 -13.50
C LEU A 173 -0.02 10.86 -13.75
N ASN A 174 0.50 9.74 -13.24
CA ASN A 174 1.93 9.42 -13.37
C ASN A 174 2.25 8.28 -14.36
N PHE A 175 1.29 7.78 -15.14
CA PHE A 175 1.53 6.66 -16.06
C PHE A 175 1.27 6.95 -17.54
N TYR A 176 0.86 8.17 -17.90
CA TYR A 176 0.99 8.66 -19.26
C TYR A 176 2.23 9.55 -19.33
N GLU A 177 3.40 8.92 -19.46
CA GLU A 177 4.46 9.52 -20.28
C GLU A 177 4.00 9.42 -21.73
N ASP A 178 3.03 10.24 -22.11
CA ASP A 178 2.84 10.64 -23.49
C ASP A 178 3.02 12.14 -23.55
N LYS A 179 3.97 12.52 -24.39
CA LYS A 179 4.40 13.89 -24.65
C LYS A 179 3.17 14.72 -25.04
N GLU A 180 3.02 15.87 -24.37
CA GLU A 180 2.06 16.94 -24.67
C GLU A 180 0.62 16.85 -24.12
N SER A 181 0.46 16.86 -22.80
CA SER A 181 -0.83 17.27 -22.18
C SER A 181 -0.91 18.80 -21.97
N PRO A 182 -1.89 19.52 -22.54
CA PRO A 182 -2.06 20.98 -22.41
C PRO A 182 -2.30 21.47 -20.98
N TYR A 183 -2.69 20.57 -20.07
CA TYR A 183 -3.05 20.88 -18.70
C TYR A 183 -1.83 21.24 -17.81
N LEU A 184 -0.62 20.77 -18.17
CA LEU A 184 0.61 21.10 -17.44
C LEU A 184 1.10 22.54 -17.70
N LYS A 185 0.75 23.14 -18.85
CA LYS A 185 1.12 24.54 -19.16
C LYS A 185 0.43 25.55 -18.24
N LYS A 186 -0.77 25.26 -17.74
CA LYS A 186 -1.49 26.15 -16.80
C LYS A 186 -0.90 26.13 -15.38
N LYS A 187 -0.32 25.00 -14.93
CA LYS A 187 0.23 24.87 -13.57
C LYS A 187 1.55 25.62 -13.39
N LYS A 188 2.39 25.72 -14.44
CA LYS A 188 3.63 26.52 -14.40
C LYS A 188 3.41 28.04 -14.29
N ARG A 189 2.21 28.55 -14.62
CA ARG A 189 1.87 29.97 -14.40
C ARG A 189 1.45 30.29 -12.97
N PHE A 190 0.89 29.33 -12.24
CA PHE A 190 0.43 29.55 -10.85
C PHE A 190 1.55 29.45 -9.80
N LEU A 191 2.60 28.67 -10.05
CA LEU A 191 3.75 28.54 -9.13
C LEU A 191 4.76 29.70 -9.22
N LYS A 192 4.70 30.51 -10.29
CA LYS A 192 5.61 31.65 -10.48
C LYS A 192 5.21 32.90 -9.70
N THR A 193 4.01 32.94 -9.12
CA THR A 193 3.53 34.09 -8.33
C THR A 193 3.67 33.90 -6.82
N THR A 194 3.99 32.69 -6.35
CA THR A 194 4.13 32.36 -4.92
C THR A 194 5.58 32.18 -4.45
N SER A 195 6.56 32.08 -5.36
CA SER A 195 7.98 31.91 -5.03
C SER A 195 8.75 33.23 -4.88
N ARG A 196 8.09 34.34 -4.53
CA ARG A 196 8.72 35.67 -4.35
C ARG A 196 8.88 36.09 -2.88
N GLN A 197 8.61 35.19 -1.94
CA GLN A 197 8.90 35.37 -0.53
C GLN A 197 9.62 34.11 -0.03
N ASN A 198 10.75 34.31 0.65
CA ASN A 198 11.70 33.32 1.18
C ASN A 198 12.86 32.99 0.21
N SER A 199 13.60 34.04 -0.16
CA SER A 199 14.96 33.97 -0.70
C SER A 199 15.96 34.07 0.45
N GLU A 200 16.83 33.07 0.62
CA GLU A 200 18.28 33.20 0.93
C GLU A 200 18.91 31.86 1.35
N GLU A 201 18.17 30.89 1.89
CA GLU A 201 18.72 29.57 2.30
C GLU A 201 18.83 28.52 1.17
N ASP A 202 18.20 28.76 0.01
CA ASP A 202 18.16 27.81 -1.11
C ASP A 202 19.30 27.98 -2.13
N GLU A 203 20.02 29.11 -2.14
CA GLU A 203 21.09 29.35 -3.12
C GLU A 203 22.36 28.54 -2.84
N GLU A 204 22.70 28.32 -1.56
CA GLU A 204 23.84 27.46 -1.19
C GLU A 204 23.61 25.99 -1.56
N LYS A 205 22.39 25.48 -1.31
CA LYS A 205 22.03 24.10 -1.65
C LYS A 205 22.01 23.87 -3.16
N ILE A 206 21.56 24.84 -3.96
CA ILE A 206 21.57 24.73 -5.43
C ILE A 206 23.00 24.76 -5.99
N SER A 207 23.90 25.53 -5.37
CA SER A 207 25.33 25.57 -5.75
C SER A 207 26.04 24.24 -5.48
N GLU A 208 25.74 23.60 -4.34
CA GLU A 208 26.31 22.31 -3.95
C GLU A 208 25.83 21.17 -4.85
N TYR A 209 24.54 21.16 -5.23
CA TYR A 209 23.98 20.20 -6.17
C TYR A 209 24.57 20.32 -7.59
N LYS A 210 24.85 21.54 -8.06
CA LYS A 210 25.51 21.75 -9.36
C LYS A 210 26.96 21.21 -9.37
N LYS A 211 27.70 21.40 -8.27
CA LYS A 211 29.06 20.84 -8.16
C LYS A 211 29.07 19.30 -8.14
N MET A 212 28.07 18.67 -7.53
CA MET A 212 27.95 17.20 -7.52
C MET A 212 27.58 16.63 -8.90
N LEU A 213 26.74 17.33 -9.67
CA LEU A 213 26.40 16.94 -11.05
C LEU A 213 27.63 17.01 -11.98
N ASP A 214 28.42 18.10 -11.92
CA ASP A 214 29.64 18.28 -12.72
C ASP A 214 30.73 17.22 -12.42
N LEU A 215 30.83 16.77 -11.17
CA LEU A 215 31.78 15.71 -10.79
C LEU A 215 31.35 14.34 -11.32
N SER A 216 30.04 14.07 -11.40
CA SER A 216 29.51 12.81 -11.92
C SER A 216 29.68 12.69 -13.44
N GLU A 217 29.51 13.78 -14.19
CA GLU A 217 29.66 13.79 -15.65
C GLU A 217 31.12 13.60 -16.08
N LYS A 218 32.08 14.15 -15.32
CA LYS A 218 33.51 13.92 -15.55
C LYS A 218 33.94 12.49 -15.24
N ALA A 219 33.35 11.86 -14.23
CA ALA A 219 33.64 10.46 -13.89
C ALA A 219 33.12 9.49 -14.97
N LEU A 220 31.98 9.78 -15.59
CA LEU A 220 31.43 8.95 -16.68
C LEU A 220 32.23 9.06 -17.99
N ASN A 221 32.80 10.22 -18.29
CA ASN A 221 33.56 10.42 -19.55
C ASN A 221 34.97 9.82 -19.52
N ASN A 222 35.53 9.51 -18.35
CA ASN A 222 36.85 8.89 -18.24
C ASN A 222 36.82 7.34 -18.24
N ILE A 223 35.63 6.73 -18.18
CA ILE A 223 35.49 5.25 -18.17
C ILE A 223 35.32 4.69 -19.59
N SER A 224 35.04 5.54 -20.60
CA SER A 224 34.68 5.09 -21.95
C SER A 224 35.81 5.08 -22.99
N THR A 225 37.07 5.42 -22.64
CA THR A 225 38.17 5.47 -23.62
C THR A 225 39.40 4.59 -23.34
N GLU A 226 39.41 3.72 -22.31
CA GLU A 226 40.60 2.89 -22.01
C GLU A 226 40.40 1.35 -22.08
N ASN A 227 39.26 0.83 -22.55
CA ASN A 227 39.09 -0.64 -22.67
C ASN A 227 38.45 -1.10 -23.99
N ILE A 228 38.97 -0.64 -25.13
CA ILE A 228 38.88 -1.39 -26.40
C ILE A 228 40.19 -1.20 -27.17
N ALA A 229 41.15 -2.08 -26.92
CA ALA A 229 42.25 -2.43 -27.82
C ALA A 229 42.52 -3.94 -27.65
#